data_AF-X1CJS6-F1
#
_entry.id   AF-X1CJS6-F1
#
_cell.length_a   1.000
_cell.length_b   1.000
_cell.length_c   1.000
_cell.angle_alpha   90.00
_cell.angle_beta   90.00
_cell.angle_gamma   90.00
#
_symmetry.space_group_name_H-M   'P 1'
#
loop_
_entity.id
_entity.type
_entity.pdbx_description
1 polymer ?
#
loop_
_entity_poly.entity_id
_entity_poly.type
_entity_poly.pdbx_seq_one_letter_code
_entity_poly.pdbx_strand_id
1 'polypeptide(L)'
;MLRSILFQKRGKIFACIFIALVVFLWLGISGINFAQSPSPEETEKMKSIQIINPHPVFSLRLWLDKDRGTTYAPGERIKVFFQASRDSFVTLYNYDTEGRVKIIFPNQYSPHNFVRAGEVNSIEGVINPRTKPGIEYVQGFATTRSILLSDREKDLISKEFM
;
A
#
# COMPACT_ATOMS: atom_id res chain seq x y z
N MET A 1 52.57 -43.77 -21.46
CA MET A 1 52.43 -43.14 -20.12
C MET A 1 51.85 -41.70 -20.15
N LEU A 2 51.81 -41.00 -21.30
CA LEU A 2 51.43 -39.57 -21.37
C LEU A 2 49.91 -39.27 -21.49
N ARG A 3 49.06 -40.27 -21.78
CA ARG A 3 47.60 -40.10 -21.99
C ARG A 3 46.78 -40.04 -20.69
N SER A 4 47.26 -40.61 -19.57
CA SER A 4 46.51 -40.64 -18.29
C SER A 4 46.53 -39.31 -17.55
N ILE A 5 47.58 -38.50 -17.72
CA ILE A 5 47.75 -37.20 -17.06
C ILE A 5 46.79 -36.13 -17.63
N LEU A 6 46.48 -36.22 -18.93
CA LEU A 6 45.54 -35.32 -19.62
C LEU A 6 44.08 -35.55 -19.18
N PHE A 7 43.70 -36.80 -18.90
CA PHE A 7 42.34 -37.15 -18.44
C PHE A 7 42.08 -36.68 -17.00
N GLN A 8 43.08 -36.83 -16.13
CA GLN A 8 43.01 -36.40 -14.73
C GLN A 8 42.83 -34.87 -14.57
N LYS A 9 43.41 -34.06 -15.48
CA LYS A 9 43.24 -32.59 -15.47
C LYS A 9 41.85 -32.16 -15.94
N ARG A 10 41.24 -32.85 -16.92
CA ARG A 10 39.90 -32.53 -17.42
C ARG A 10 38.81 -32.78 -16.38
N GLY A 11 38.86 -33.90 -15.66
CA GLY A 11 37.90 -34.20 -14.60
C GLY A 11 37.89 -33.17 -13.46
N LYS A 12 39.06 -32.65 -13.08
CA LYS A 12 39.19 -31.60 -12.06
C LYS A 12 38.60 -30.27 -12.50
N ILE A 13 38.74 -29.91 -13.78
CA ILE A 13 38.15 -28.69 -14.36
C ILE A 13 36.62 -28.77 -14.35
N PHE A 14 36.06 -29.91 -14.78
CA PHE A 14 34.60 -30.11 -14.75
C PHE A 14 34.04 -30.08 -13.33
N ALA A 15 34.76 -30.63 -12.34
CA ALA A 15 34.37 -30.55 -10.93
C ALA A 15 34.35 -29.10 -10.42
N CYS A 16 35.36 -28.27 -10.75
CA CYS A 16 35.37 -26.86 -10.35
C CYS A 16 34.23 -26.06 -10.98
N ILE A 17 33.92 -26.29 -12.27
CA ILE A 17 32.81 -25.61 -12.96
C ILE A 17 31.48 -26.00 -12.32
N PHE A 18 31.29 -27.28 -12.00
CA PHE A 18 30.06 -27.75 -11.35
C PHE A 18 29.88 -27.13 -9.95
N ILE A 19 30.94 -27.08 -9.14
CA ILE A 19 30.90 -26.42 -7.82
C ILE A 19 30.57 -24.93 -7.95
N ALA A 20 31.19 -24.23 -8.91
CA ALA A 20 30.92 -22.81 -9.14
C ALA A 20 29.46 -22.56 -9.56
N LEU A 21 28.88 -23.41 -10.40
CA LEU A 21 27.47 -23.32 -10.79
C LEU A 21 26.52 -23.59 -9.62
N VAL A 22 26.83 -24.56 -8.76
CA VAL A 22 26.07 -24.82 -7.54
C VAL A 22 26.13 -23.60 -6.61
N VAL A 23 27.32 -23.02 -6.39
CA VAL A 23 27.46 -21.81 -5.56
C VAL A 23 26.67 -20.63 -6.14
N PHE A 24 26.69 -20.44 -7.47
CA PHE A 24 25.89 -19.40 -8.13
C PHE A 24 24.38 -19.63 -7.98
N LEU A 25 23.94 -20.90 -8.02
CA LEU A 25 22.53 -21.25 -7.80
C LEU A 25 22.11 -20.97 -6.35
N TRP A 26 22.96 -21.28 -5.37
CA TRP A 26 22.72 -20.97 -3.97
C TRP A 26 22.71 -19.46 -3.68
N LEU A 27 23.61 -18.70 -4.33
CA LEU A 27 23.62 -17.23 -4.25
C LEU A 27 22.38 -16.62 -4.91
N GLY A 28 21.89 -17.18 -6.01
CA GLY A 28 20.67 -16.73 -6.69
C GLY A 28 19.39 -16.95 -5.87
N ILE A 29 19.29 -18.09 -5.15
CA ILE A 29 18.14 -18.39 -4.27
C ILE A 29 18.10 -17.44 -3.06
N SER A 30 19.26 -16.97 -2.60
CA SER A 30 19.38 -16.07 -1.45
C SER A 30 18.87 -14.64 -1.73
N GLY A 31 18.81 -14.23 -3.00
CA GLY A 31 18.51 -12.84 -3.40
C GLY A 31 17.02 -12.47 -3.52
N ILE A 32 16.09 -13.42 -3.39
CA ILE A 32 14.66 -13.19 -3.71
C ILE A 32 13.82 -12.78 -2.49
N ASN A 33 14.32 -12.91 -1.25
CA ASN A 33 13.51 -12.78 -0.03
C ASN A 33 13.82 -11.55 0.84
N PHE A 34 13.86 -10.35 0.27
CA PHE A 34 13.85 -9.11 1.07
C PHE A 34 12.75 -8.14 0.62
N ALA A 35 11.50 -8.61 0.63
CA ALA A 35 10.41 -7.74 1.05
C ALA A 35 10.35 -7.85 2.58
N GLN A 36 11.15 -7.06 3.30
CA GLN A 36 11.08 -7.01 4.75
C GLN A 36 9.68 -6.57 5.14
N SER A 37 8.89 -7.46 5.75
CA SER A 37 7.66 -7.07 6.42
C SER A 37 8.01 -6.01 7.48
N PRO A 38 7.22 -4.94 7.61
CA PRO A 38 7.52 -3.85 8.54
C PRO A 38 7.67 -4.39 9.96
N SER A 39 8.66 -3.86 10.67
CA SER A 39 8.97 -4.27 12.04
C SER A 39 7.80 -4.01 13.00
N PRO A 40 7.74 -4.70 14.15
CA PRO A 40 6.72 -4.44 15.17
C PRO A 40 6.70 -2.97 15.63
N GLU A 41 7.86 -2.31 15.73
CA GLU A 41 8.00 -0.90 16.08
C GLU A 41 7.44 0.02 14.99
N GLU A 42 7.69 -0.26 13.71
CA GLU A 42 7.09 0.47 12.60
C GLU A 42 5.57 0.26 12.56
N THR A 43 5.10 -0.95 12.85
CA THR A 43 3.66 -1.26 12.96
C THR A 43 3.00 -0.51 14.11
N GLU A 44 3.71 -0.31 15.23
CA GLU A 44 3.26 0.49 16.35
C GLU A 44 3.24 1.98 16.02
N LYS A 45 4.29 2.48 15.35
CA LYS A 45 4.36 3.86 14.84
C LYS A 45 3.29 4.16 13.79
N MET A 46 2.90 3.17 12.97
CA MET A 46 1.74 3.28 12.06
C MET A 46 0.41 3.45 12.82
N LYS A 47 0.30 2.99 14.09
CA LYS A 47 -0.89 3.25 14.92
C LYS A 47 -0.95 4.70 15.42
N SER A 48 0.18 5.42 15.51
CA SER A 48 0.23 6.73 16.16
C SER A 48 -0.12 7.94 15.28
N ILE A 49 -0.33 7.76 13.96
CA ILE A 49 -0.79 8.84 13.05
C ILE A 49 -2.33 8.90 12.99
N GLN A 50 -3.03 8.01 13.68
CA GLN A 50 -4.48 8.08 13.73
C GLN A 50 -4.89 9.20 14.69
N ILE A 51 -5.50 10.27 14.17
CA ILE A 51 -6.35 11.15 14.98
C ILE A 51 -7.56 10.32 15.41
N ILE A 52 -7.39 9.48 16.43
CA ILE A 52 -8.46 8.63 16.97
C ILE A 52 -9.23 9.51 17.94
N ASN A 53 -10.50 9.77 17.62
CA ASN A 53 -11.43 10.19 18.66
C ASN A 53 -11.54 9.03 19.66
N PRO A 54 -11.04 9.17 20.91
CA PRO A 54 -10.91 8.04 21.83
C PRO A 54 -12.27 7.51 22.30
N HIS A 55 -13.32 8.33 22.23
CA HIS A 55 -14.68 7.96 22.60
C HIS A 55 -15.66 8.35 21.49
N PRO A 56 -15.59 7.68 20.33
CA PRO A 56 -16.44 8.05 19.22
C PRO A 56 -17.83 7.45 19.45
N VAL A 57 -18.87 8.30 19.37
CA VAL A 57 -20.27 7.87 19.54
C VAL A 57 -20.77 7.00 18.37
N PHE A 58 -19.98 6.87 17.30
CA PHE A 58 -20.16 5.99 16.14
C PHE A 58 -18.83 5.80 15.44
N SER A 59 -18.71 4.79 14.59
CA SER A 59 -17.45 4.44 13.93
C SER A 59 -17.55 4.57 12.41
N LEU A 60 -16.39 4.83 11.80
CA LEU A 60 -16.16 4.68 10.37
C LEU A 60 -15.09 3.61 10.22
N ARG A 61 -15.45 2.47 9.60
CA ARG A 61 -14.51 1.40 9.29
C ARG A 61 -13.95 1.63 7.89
N LEU A 62 -12.63 1.58 7.74
CA LEU A 62 -11.90 1.65 6.46
C LEU A 62 -11.08 0.39 6.27
N TRP A 63 -11.07 -0.15 5.05
CA TRP A 63 -10.19 -1.23 4.65
C TRP A 63 -9.90 -1.18 3.16
N LEU A 64 -8.84 -1.86 2.75
CA LEU A 64 -8.41 -1.93 1.35
C LEU A 64 -8.81 -3.28 0.74
N ASP A 65 -8.72 -3.37 -0.58
CA ASP A 65 -8.99 -4.59 -1.35
C ASP A 65 -7.90 -5.66 -1.22
N LYS A 66 -6.72 -5.31 -0.73
CA LYS A 66 -5.69 -6.27 -0.37
C LYS A 66 -5.58 -6.45 1.15
N ASP A 67 -5.06 -7.61 1.54
CA ASP A 67 -4.80 -7.94 2.93
C ASP A 67 -3.76 -7.02 3.57
N ARG A 68 -3.86 -6.88 4.88
CA ARG A 68 -2.92 -6.07 5.68
C ARG A 68 -1.49 -6.58 5.49
N GLY A 69 -0.57 -5.65 5.25
CA GLY A 69 0.86 -5.96 5.06
C GLY A 69 1.25 -6.27 3.62
N THR A 70 0.29 -6.23 2.69
CA THR A 70 0.58 -6.23 1.26
C THR A 70 0.90 -4.82 0.76
N THR A 71 1.68 -4.73 -0.32
CA THR A 71 2.09 -3.46 -0.94
C THR A 71 1.39 -3.31 -2.29
N TYR A 72 1.14 -2.06 -2.69
CA TYR A 72 0.68 -1.72 -4.04
C TYR A 72 1.85 -1.24 -4.90
N ALA A 73 1.89 -1.68 -6.15
CA ALA A 73 2.87 -1.21 -7.13
C ALA A 73 2.43 0.14 -7.74
N PRO A 74 3.38 0.97 -8.22
CA PRO A 74 3.04 2.15 -9.00
C PRO A 74 2.18 1.78 -10.23
N GLY A 75 1.09 2.51 -10.44
CA GLY A 75 0.12 2.24 -11.51
C GLY A 75 -0.87 1.10 -11.22
N GLU A 76 -0.77 0.45 -10.06
CA GLU A 76 -1.70 -0.60 -9.67
C GLU A 76 -3.05 -0.02 -9.28
N ARG A 77 -4.14 -0.75 -9.59
CA ARG A 77 -5.48 -0.40 -9.11
C ARG A 77 -5.60 -0.69 -7.62
N ILE A 78 -6.35 0.16 -6.93
CA ILE A 78 -6.67 0.04 -5.51
C ILE A 78 -8.15 0.30 -5.33
N LYS A 79 -8.79 -0.42 -4.42
CA LYS A 79 -10.16 -0.13 -3.99
C LYS A 79 -10.19 0.08 -2.48
N VAL A 80 -10.71 1.24 -2.08
CA VAL A 80 -10.87 1.61 -0.68
C VAL A 80 -12.34 1.40 -0.32
N PHE A 81 -12.58 0.54 0.66
CA PHE A 81 -13.90 0.29 1.20
C PHE A 81 -14.10 1.03 2.51
N PHE A 82 -15.34 1.47 2.75
CA PHE A 82 -15.71 2.13 3.98
C PHE A 82 -17.16 1.88 4.36
N GLN A 83 -17.42 1.86 5.66
CA GLN A 83 -18.75 1.66 6.24
C GLN A 83 -18.88 2.48 7.52
N ALA A 84 -19.91 3.33 7.58
CA ALA A 84 -20.24 4.08 8.79
C ALA A 84 -21.25 3.30 9.64
N SER A 85 -21.12 3.33 10.96
CA SER A 85 -22.07 2.68 11.88
C SER A 85 -23.31 3.55 12.17
N ARG A 86 -23.43 4.71 11.52
CA ARG A 86 -24.54 5.67 11.61
C ARG A 86 -24.60 6.47 10.31
N ASP A 87 -25.80 6.94 9.94
CA ASP A 87 -25.97 7.89 8.82
C ASP A 87 -25.03 9.08 8.99
N SER A 88 -24.18 9.29 7.98
CA SER A 88 -23.04 10.19 8.08
C SER A 88 -22.69 10.83 6.75
N PHE A 89 -22.03 11.98 6.82
CA PHE A 89 -21.29 12.56 5.72
C PHE A 89 -19.83 12.11 5.87
N VAL A 90 -19.28 11.44 4.85
CA VAL A 90 -17.93 10.86 4.89
C VAL A 90 -16.99 11.64 3.99
N THR A 91 -15.80 11.95 4.50
CA THR A 91 -14.69 12.51 3.70
C THR A 91 -13.47 11.64 3.89
N LEU A 92 -12.82 11.24 2.79
CA LEU A 92 -11.60 10.45 2.80
C LEU A 92 -10.44 11.27 2.23
N TYR A 93 -9.31 11.24 2.94
CA TYR A 93 -8.08 11.91 2.58
C TYR A 93 -6.99 10.88 2.28
N ASN A 94 -6.22 11.10 1.22
CA ASN A 94 -4.95 10.41 0.98
C ASN A 94 -3.78 11.30 1.42
N TYR A 95 -2.83 10.73 2.14
CA TYR A 95 -1.54 11.30 2.47
C TYR A 95 -0.48 10.50 1.73
N ASP A 96 0.13 11.09 0.71
CA ASP A 96 1.11 10.39 -0.11
C ASP A 96 2.49 10.32 0.56
N THR A 97 3.43 9.63 -0.08
CA THR A 97 4.79 9.41 0.45
C THR A 97 5.62 10.69 0.56
N GLU A 98 5.17 11.79 -0.05
CA GLU A 98 5.80 13.13 0.01
C GLU A 98 5.06 14.07 0.98
N GLY A 99 4.03 13.59 1.67
CA GLY A 99 3.23 14.36 2.62
C GLY A 99 2.18 15.26 1.97
N ARG A 100 1.91 15.11 0.66
CA ARG A 100 0.82 15.84 0.01
C ARG A 100 -0.51 15.22 0.41
N VAL A 101 -1.49 16.08 0.63
CA VAL A 101 -2.84 15.69 1.03
C VAL A 101 -3.79 15.89 -0.14
N LYS A 102 -4.59 14.87 -0.44
CA LYS A 102 -5.68 14.96 -1.42
C LYS A 102 -6.98 14.43 -0.81
N ILE A 103 -8.11 15.05 -1.15
CA ILE A 103 -9.44 14.48 -0.86
C ILE A 103 -9.76 13.49 -1.97
N ILE A 104 -9.87 12.22 -1.60
CA ILE A 104 -10.20 11.13 -2.54
C ILE A 104 -11.68 10.77 -2.52
N PHE A 105 -12.44 11.23 -1.51
CA PHE A 105 -13.89 11.16 -1.45
C PHE A 105 -14.45 12.30 -0.57
N PRO A 106 -15.53 13.01 -0.98
CA PRO A 106 -16.18 12.92 -2.29
C PRO A 106 -15.25 13.40 -3.40
N ASN A 107 -15.51 12.96 -4.63
CA ASN A 107 -14.73 13.36 -5.81
C ASN A 107 -15.66 13.51 -7.04
N GLN A 108 -15.10 13.87 -8.20
CA GLN A 108 -15.89 14.08 -9.43
C GLN A 108 -16.68 12.84 -9.90
N TYR A 109 -16.23 11.63 -9.56
CA TYR A 109 -16.90 10.37 -9.90
C TYR A 109 -17.96 9.97 -8.87
N SER A 110 -17.79 10.41 -7.62
CA SER A 110 -18.69 10.15 -6.50
C SER A 110 -18.84 11.41 -5.65
N PRO A 111 -19.66 12.39 -6.11
CA PRO A 111 -19.75 13.70 -5.49
C PRO A 111 -20.61 13.73 -4.23
N HIS A 112 -21.49 12.74 -4.06
CA HIS A 112 -22.37 12.64 -2.90
C HIS A 112 -21.65 11.95 -1.74
N ASN A 113 -21.43 12.69 -0.66
CA ASN A 113 -20.70 12.21 0.51
C ASN A 113 -21.61 11.65 1.62
N PHE A 114 -22.93 11.65 1.44
CA PHE A 114 -23.85 11.05 2.40
C PHE A 114 -23.88 9.53 2.27
N VAL A 115 -23.71 8.84 3.39
CA VAL A 115 -23.64 7.38 3.51
C VAL A 115 -24.61 6.93 4.60
N ARG A 116 -25.39 5.88 4.33
CA ARG A 116 -26.29 5.29 5.33
C ARG A 116 -25.56 4.34 6.26
N ALA A 117 -26.09 4.22 7.48
CA ALA A 117 -25.60 3.29 8.48
C ALA A 117 -25.56 1.85 7.95
N GLY A 118 -24.41 1.19 8.10
CA GLY A 118 -24.24 -0.22 7.73
C GLY A 118 -24.08 -0.49 6.24
N GLU A 119 -24.22 0.49 5.36
CA GLU A 119 -23.96 0.30 3.92
C GLU A 119 -22.45 0.31 3.65
N VAL A 120 -21.95 -0.73 2.97
CA VAL A 120 -20.56 -0.79 2.50
C VAL A 120 -20.46 0.00 1.21
N ASN A 121 -19.63 1.04 1.22
CA ASN A 121 -19.32 1.88 0.08
C ASN A 121 -17.87 1.64 -0.35
N SER A 122 -17.56 1.95 -1.61
CA SER A 122 -16.20 1.84 -2.11
C SER A 122 -15.88 2.91 -3.12
N ILE A 123 -14.64 3.36 -3.12
CA ILE A 123 -14.05 4.14 -4.21
C ILE A 123 -12.94 3.33 -4.87
N GLU A 124 -12.83 3.46 -6.19
CA GLU A 124 -11.73 2.90 -6.95
C GLU A 124 -10.67 3.97 -7.18
N GLY A 125 -9.42 3.54 -7.31
CA GLY A 125 -8.28 4.38 -7.60
C GLY A 125 -7.16 3.64 -8.30
N VAL A 126 -6.10 4.38 -8.61
CA VAL A 126 -4.86 3.89 -9.21
C VAL A 126 -3.74 4.57 -8.45
N ILE A 127 -2.76 3.81 -7.97
CA ILE A 127 -1.57 4.36 -7.34
C ILE A 127 -0.80 5.17 -8.38
N ASN A 128 -0.49 6.43 -8.08
CA ASN A 128 0.32 7.28 -8.95
C ASN A 128 1.56 6.53 -9.51
N PRO A 129 1.67 6.35 -10.85
CA PRO A 129 2.79 5.64 -11.46
C PRO A 129 4.17 6.25 -11.18
N ARG A 130 4.20 7.50 -10.75
CA ARG A 130 5.42 8.25 -10.40
C ARG A 130 5.62 8.37 -8.89
N THR A 131 4.81 7.70 -8.06
CA THR A 131 5.01 7.71 -6.59
C THR A 131 6.37 7.11 -6.23
N LYS A 132 7.01 7.67 -5.21
CA LYS A 132 8.21 7.08 -4.62
C LYS A 132 7.80 5.92 -3.71
N PRO A 133 8.63 4.87 -3.59
CA PRO A 133 8.41 3.84 -2.59
C PRO A 133 8.29 4.43 -1.18
N GLY A 134 7.29 4.00 -0.42
CA GLY A 134 7.02 4.51 0.91
C GLY A 134 5.65 4.08 1.42
N ILE A 135 5.21 4.71 2.52
CA ILE A 135 3.90 4.46 3.13
C ILE A 135 2.98 5.62 2.78
N GLU A 136 1.81 5.29 2.24
CA GLU A 136 0.68 6.22 2.07
C GLU A 136 -0.41 5.87 3.09
N TYR A 137 -1.18 6.88 3.50
CA TYR A 137 -2.26 6.70 4.48
C TYR A 137 -3.58 7.19 3.92
N VAL A 138 -4.62 6.38 4.08
CA VAL A 138 -6.00 6.84 3.89
C VAL A 138 -6.61 7.14 5.26
N GLN A 139 -7.05 8.38 5.44
CA GLN A 139 -7.76 8.82 6.65
C GLN A 139 -9.20 9.16 6.32
N GLY A 140 -10.14 8.60 7.08
CA GLY A 140 -11.56 8.88 6.93
C GLY A 140 -12.11 9.68 8.09
N PHE A 141 -12.98 10.64 7.78
CA PHE A 141 -13.81 11.35 8.75
C PHE A 141 -15.28 11.06 8.44
N ALA A 142 -16.06 10.81 9.49
CA ALA A 142 -17.50 10.69 9.38
C ALA A 142 -18.16 11.68 10.34
N THR A 143 -19.09 12.48 9.84
CA THR A 143 -19.79 13.49 10.63
C THR A 143 -21.30 13.36 10.47
N THR A 144 -22.04 13.69 11.53
CA THR A 144 -23.52 13.67 11.51
C THR A 144 -24.14 14.89 10.84
N ARG A 145 -23.31 15.86 10.45
CA ARG A 145 -23.69 17.07 9.72
C ARG A 145 -22.75 17.24 8.54
N SER A 146 -23.28 17.77 7.44
CA SER A 146 -22.47 18.07 6.26
C SER A 146 -21.40 19.09 6.61
N ILE A 147 -20.16 18.80 6.20
CA ILE A 147 -19.06 19.76 6.24
C ILE A 147 -19.00 20.40 4.86
N LEU A 148 -19.12 21.73 4.82
CA LEU A 148 -18.84 22.50 3.62
C LEU A 148 -17.33 22.61 3.46
N LEU A 149 -16.80 22.08 2.36
CA LEU A 149 -15.41 22.29 1.98
C LEU A 149 -15.24 23.74 1.54
N SER A 150 -14.27 24.44 2.14
CA SER A 150 -13.81 25.75 1.67
C SER A 150 -13.21 25.65 0.27
N ASP A 151 -13.08 26.77 -0.43
CA ASP A 151 -12.52 26.75 -1.79
C ASP A 151 -11.08 26.21 -1.82
N ARG A 152 -10.28 26.50 -0.79
CA ARG A 152 -8.94 25.91 -0.61
C ARG A 152 -9.00 24.39 -0.45
N GLU A 153 -9.98 23.85 0.27
CA GLU A 153 -10.13 22.40 0.43
C GLU A 153 -10.64 21.75 -0.84
N LYS A 154 -11.47 22.43 -1.63
CA LYS A 154 -11.89 21.95 -2.94
C LYS A 154 -10.72 21.79 -3.90
N ASP A 155 -9.68 22.62 -3.79
CA ASP A 155 -8.45 22.46 -4.57
C ASP A 155 -7.68 21.17 -4.24
N LEU A 156 -7.92 20.58 -3.06
CA LEU A 156 -7.37 19.29 -2.66
C LEU A 156 -8.17 18.10 -3.22
N ILE A 157 -9.37 18.34 -3.77
CA ILE A 157 -10.17 17.27 -4.38
C ILE A 157 -9.38 16.69 -5.54
N SER A 158 -9.09 15.40 -5.42
CA SER A 158 -8.28 14.69 -6.39
C SER A 158 -8.96 14.73 -7.76
N LYS A 159 -8.28 15.34 -8.74
CA LYS A 159 -8.70 15.37 -10.15
C LYS A 159 -8.34 14.08 -10.88
N GLU A 160 -7.39 13.34 -10.34
CA GLU A 160 -6.91 12.05 -10.78
C GLU A 160 -7.08 11.04 -9.65
N PHE A 161 -6.95 9.75 -9.91
CA PHE A 161 -6.96 8.76 -8.84
C PHE A 161 -5.63 8.77 -8.05
N MET A 162 -5.68 8.33 -6.78
CA MET A 162 -4.64 8.40 -5.71
C MET A 162 -3.22 8.84 -6.12
#